data_AF-A0A382W9C7-F1
#
_entry.id   AF-A0A382W9C7-F1
#
_cell.length_a   1.000
_cell.length_b   1.000
_cell.length_c   1.000
_cell.angle_alpha   90.00
_cell.angle_beta   90.00
_cell.angle_gamma   90.00
#
_symmetry.space_group_name_H-M   'P 1'
#
loop_
_entity.id
_entity.type
_entity.pdbx_description
1 polymer ?
#
loop_
_entity_poly.entity_id
_entity_poly.type
_entity_poly.pdbx_seq_one_letter_code
_entity_poly.pdbx_strand_id
1 'polypeptide(L)'
;MKKIFLILFFFSIGFSATAYAETGKNLNWCKQDTKIKYPFYIHGKGKIKKHKSSKKLKDAQNKIVIIYNYGGGNAQKYHGICRKAAKNFAGLAGHKIGNLETIWWYNDEIKKAGGGGNEPFWVCNESAWMLDGKVEDQPQNVGKHYWKCINKAISEWNAEKRYQKTVEVVKNFIKAGVPPKQIFVSGVSAGGVDAIRMAANHPDLINAAIPFHPANWGYHPAGGRRTFFIDQMKNAERVDMLYINSNA
;
A
#
# COMPACT_ATOMS: atom_id res chain seq x y z
N MET A 1 10.61 6.34 -34.90
CA MET A 1 11.00 7.18 -33.74
C MET A 1 9.96 8.24 -33.33
N LYS A 2 9.16 8.81 -34.25
CA LYS A 2 8.18 9.88 -33.90
C LYS A 2 6.90 9.45 -33.15
N LYS A 3 6.53 8.16 -33.15
CA LYS A 3 5.30 7.66 -32.49
C LYS A 3 5.46 7.28 -31.01
N ILE A 4 6.70 7.07 -30.54
CA ILE A 4 6.97 6.69 -29.13
C ILE A 4 7.02 7.94 -28.23
N PHE A 5 7.49 9.07 -28.74
CA PHE A 5 7.52 10.34 -27.99
C PHE A 5 6.13 10.92 -27.69
N LEU A 6 5.13 10.64 -28.52
CA LEU A 6 3.77 11.14 -28.30
C LEU A 6 3.08 10.42 -27.13
N ILE A 7 3.41 9.14 -26.88
CA ILE A 7 2.81 8.34 -25.80
C ILE A 7 3.38 8.76 -24.43
N LEU A 8 4.66 9.17 -24.38
CA LEU A 8 5.28 9.71 -23.16
C LEU A 8 4.77 11.13 -22.82
N PHE A 9 4.45 11.94 -23.83
CA PHE A 9 3.94 13.30 -23.63
C PHE A 9 2.51 13.34 -23.05
N PHE A 10 1.70 12.30 -23.30
CA PHE A 10 0.39 12.16 -22.67
C PHE A 10 0.44 11.64 -21.22
N PHE A 11 1.55 11.03 -20.80
CA PHE A 11 1.75 10.63 -19.40
C PHE A 11 2.21 11.80 -18.51
N SER A 12 2.87 12.82 -19.06
CA SER A 12 3.38 13.97 -18.29
C SER A 12 2.36 15.08 -18.02
N ILE A 13 1.24 15.13 -18.75
CA ILE A 13 0.28 16.25 -18.68
C ILE A 13 -1.02 15.87 -17.93
N GLY A 14 -1.20 14.59 -17.59
CA GLY A 14 -2.36 14.10 -16.84
C GLY A 14 -2.23 14.11 -15.32
N PHE A 15 -1.03 14.31 -14.78
CA PHE A 15 -0.83 14.43 -13.33
C PHE A 15 -1.04 15.90 -12.94
N SER A 16 -2.27 16.24 -12.57
CA SER A 16 -2.54 17.48 -11.85
C SER A 16 -1.57 17.60 -10.67
N ALA A 17 -1.10 18.80 -10.38
CA ALA A 17 -0.20 19.17 -9.27
C ALA A 17 -0.79 18.92 -7.85
N THR A 18 -1.70 17.94 -7.74
CA THR A 18 -2.46 17.57 -6.56
C THR A 18 -2.40 16.06 -6.35
N ALA A 19 -1.24 15.43 -6.52
CA ALA A 19 -1.01 14.07 -6.04
C ALA A 19 -0.72 14.10 -4.52
N TYR A 20 -1.65 14.64 -3.74
CA TYR A 20 -1.55 14.60 -2.29
C TYR A 20 -1.87 13.18 -1.79
N ALA A 21 -1.11 12.69 -0.81
CA ALA A 21 -1.48 11.50 -0.05
C ALA A 21 -2.91 11.70 0.50
N GLU A 22 -3.89 11.02 -0.10
CA GLU A 22 -5.32 11.26 0.15
C GLU A 22 -5.81 10.61 1.46
N THR A 23 -5.12 10.87 2.57
CA THR A 23 -5.56 10.40 3.88
C THR A 23 -5.41 11.46 4.95
N GLY A 24 -6.46 11.60 5.75
CA GLY A 24 -6.46 12.37 7.00
C GLY A 24 -6.69 13.87 6.82
N LYS A 25 -5.67 14.62 6.38
CA LYS A 25 -5.69 16.10 6.35
C LYS A 25 -6.00 16.71 4.98
N ASN A 26 -5.69 16.00 3.89
CA ASN A 26 -5.79 16.53 2.52
C ASN A 26 -7.13 16.29 1.83
N LEU A 27 -8.14 15.77 2.54
CA LEU A 27 -9.50 15.52 2.02
C LEU A 27 -10.52 16.60 2.42
N ASN A 28 -10.05 17.76 2.88
CA ASN A 28 -10.91 18.90 3.23
C ASN A 28 -11.64 19.48 2.01
N TRP A 29 -11.10 19.26 0.80
CA TRP A 29 -11.76 19.64 -0.45
C TRP A 29 -12.99 18.77 -0.79
N CYS A 30 -13.17 17.62 -0.13
CA CYS A 30 -14.24 16.67 -0.41
C CYS A 30 -15.28 16.67 0.73
N LYS A 31 -16.54 17.00 0.40
CA LYS A 31 -17.66 17.00 1.35
C LYS A 31 -17.84 15.62 1.99
N GLN A 32 -18.17 15.56 3.28
CA GLN A 32 -18.18 14.30 4.06
C GLN A 32 -19.17 13.26 3.53
N ASP A 33 -20.32 13.69 3.02
CA ASP A 33 -21.37 12.89 2.39
C ASP A 33 -20.92 12.22 1.08
N THR A 34 -19.87 12.73 0.44
CA THR A 34 -19.30 12.17 -0.80
C THR A 34 -18.19 11.14 -0.55
N LYS A 35 -17.86 10.86 0.71
CA LYS A 35 -16.82 9.89 1.11
C LYS A 35 -17.38 8.48 1.22
N ILE A 36 -16.65 7.52 0.67
CA ILE A 36 -16.98 6.09 0.72
C ILE A 36 -16.19 5.43 1.87
N LYS A 37 -16.90 4.78 2.79
CA LYS A 37 -16.35 4.19 4.04
C LYS A 37 -16.63 2.68 4.15
N TYR A 38 -16.61 2.00 3.01
CA TYR A 38 -16.78 0.56 2.89
C TYR A 38 -15.91 0.05 1.73
N PRO A 39 -15.54 -1.23 1.70
CA PRO A 39 -14.78 -1.76 0.59
C PRO A 39 -15.67 -1.90 -0.65
N PHE A 40 -15.10 -1.58 -1.81
CA PHE A 40 -15.78 -1.61 -3.10
C PHE A 40 -14.78 -1.88 -4.22
N TYR A 41 -15.25 -2.36 -5.36
CA TYR A 41 -14.48 -2.26 -6.59
C TYR A 41 -15.15 -1.34 -7.59
N ILE A 42 -14.32 -0.83 -8.49
CA ILE A 42 -14.71 -0.19 -9.73
C ILE A 42 -14.45 -1.17 -10.87
N HIS A 43 -15.42 -1.26 -11.79
CA HIS A 43 -15.37 -2.10 -12.97
C HIS A 43 -16.11 -1.44 -14.14
N GLY A 44 -15.88 -1.94 -15.36
CA GLY A 44 -16.34 -1.29 -16.59
C GLY A 44 -15.96 0.21 -16.64
N LYS A 45 -16.72 1.02 -17.37
CA LYS A 45 -16.53 2.49 -17.49
C LYS A 45 -16.85 3.25 -16.18
N GLY A 46 -16.23 2.88 -15.06
CA GLY A 46 -16.31 3.61 -13.78
C GLY A 46 -17.47 3.23 -12.85
N LYS A 47 -18.07 2.04 -12.99
CA LYS A 47 -19.18 1.57 -12.15
C LYS A 47 -18.66 1.11 -10.78
N ILE A 48 -19.21 1.66 -9.70
CA ILE A 48 -18.84 1.31 -8.32
C ILE A 48 -19.76 0.21 -7.79
N LYS A 49 -19.18 -0.83 -7.19
CA LYS A 49 -19.91 -1.91 -6.52
C LYS A 49 -19.32 -2.20 -5.15
N LYS A 50 -20.15 -2.10 -4.11
CA LYS A 50 -19.79 -2.49 -2.74
C LYS A 50 -19.42 -3.97 -2.71
N HIS A 51 -18.27 -4.29 -2.13
CA HIS A 51 -17.72 -5.65 -2.14
C HIS A 51 -16.66 -5.81 -1.05
N LYS A 52 -16.82 -6.81 -0.18
CA LYS A 52 -15.82 -7.21 0.82
C LYS A 52 -14.90 -8.28 0.24
N SER A 53 -13.64 -8.31 0.66
CA SER A 53 -12.64 -9.30 0.20
C SER A 53 -13.12 -10.74 0.43
N SER A 54 -13.80 -10.99 1.54
CA SER A 54 -14.34 -12.31 1.93
C SER A 54 -15.58 -12.76 1.17
N LYS A 55 -16.08 -11.99 0.20
CA LYS A 55 -17.25 -12.35 -0.62
C LYS A 55 -16.80 -12.88 -1.98
N LYS A 56 -17.61 -13.75 -2.58
CA LYS A 56 -17.38 -14.25 -3.93
C LYS A 56 -17.34 -13.09 -4.93
N LEU A 57 -16.28 -13.04 -5.73
CA LEU A 57 -16.17 -12.16 -6.88
C LEU A 57 -16.73 -12.88 -8.11
N LYS A 58 -17.65 -12.25 -8.83
CA LYS A 58 -18.23 -12.84 -10.04
C LYS A 58 -17.15 -12.94 -11.14
N ASP A 59 -17.07 -14.10 -11.77
CA ASP A 59 -16.11 -14.41 -12.85
C ASP A 59 -14.66 -14.11 -12.43
N ALA A 60 -14.31 -14.45 -11.18
CA ALA A 60 -13.04 -14.09 -10.54
C ALA A 60 -11.80 -14.49 -11.37
N GLN A 61 -11.83 -15.66 -12.00
CA GLN A 61 -10.78 -16.16 -12.87
C GLN A 61 -10.54 -15.28 -14.10
N ASN A 62 -11.55 -14.50 -14.51
CA ASN A 62 -11.47 -13.59 -15.65
C ASN A 62 -11.19 -12.14 -15.21
N LYS A 63 -10.76 -11.90 -13.97
CA LYS A 63 -10.45 -10.56 -13.44
C LYS A 63 -8.96 -10.39 -13.18
N ILE A 64 -8.44 -9.24 -13.57
CA ILE A 64 -7.20 -8.69 -13.00
C ILE A 64 -7.60 -7.78 -11.85
N VAL A 65 -7.20 -8.10 -10.63
CA VAL A 65 -7.59 -7.37 -9.43
C VAL A 65 -6.46 -6.46 -8.98
N ILE A 66 -6.70 -5.16 -8.98
CA ILE A 66 -5.77 -4.15 -8.48
C ILE A 66 -6.29 -3.70 -7.12
N ILE A 67 -5.68 -4.20 -6.05
CA ILE A 67 -6.02 -3.85 -4.66
C ILE A 67 -5.33 -2.54 -4.33
N TYR A 68 -6.10 -1.55 -3.88
CA TYR A 68 -5.58 -0.24 -3.50
C TYR A 68 -5.67 -0.01 -1.99
N ASN A 69 -4.52 0.17 -1.35
CA ASN A 69 -4.39 0.55 0.04
C ASN A 69 -4.24 2.06 0.19
N TYR A 70 -5.07 2.66 1.03
CA TYR A 70 -4.94 4.08 1.38
C TYR A 70 -3.76 4.32 2.34
N GLY A 71 -3.25 5.55 2.36
CA GLY A 71 -2.20 6.01 3.30
C GLY A 71 -2.62 6.08 4.78
N GLY A 72 -1.83 6.77 5.61
CA GLY A 72 -2.18 7.00 7.01
C GLY A 72 -1.81 5.85 7.96
N GLY A 73 -0.52 5.75 8.29
CA GLY A 73 0.06 4.71 9.16
C GLY A 73 0.25 5.09 10.63
N ASN A 74 0.05 6.35 11.02
CA ASN A 74 0.39 6.86 12.37
C ASN A 74 -0.87 7.13 13.22
N ALA A 75 -1.78 6.15 13.34
CA ALA A 75 -3.06 6.32 14.06
C ALA A 75 -3.93 7.49 13.56
N GLN A 76 -3.73 7.92 12.30
CA GLN A 76 -4.51 9.00 11.72
C GLN A 76 -5.99 8.63 11.63
N LYS A 77 -6.87 9.58 11.96
CA LYS A 77 -8.31 9.40 11.86
C LYS A 77 -8.70 9.06 10.42
N TYR A 78 -9.33 7.91 10.23
CA TYR A 78 -9.78 7.45 8.93
C TYR A 78 -11.09 8.15 8.54
N HIS A 79 -11.11 8.76 7.34
CA HIS A 79 -12.27 9.54 6.87
C HIS A 79 -12.95 8.96 5.63
N GLY A 80 -12.52 7.80 5.13
CA GLY A 80 -12.99 7.27 3.84
C GLY A 80 -12.28 7.91 2.64
N ILE A 81 -12.52 7.36 1.46
CA ILE A 81 -12.02 7.89 0.19
C ILE A 81 -13.06 8.77 -0.49
N CYS A 82 -12.64 9.88 -1.11
CA CYS A 82 -13.54 10.71 -1.90
C CYS A 82 -14.00 9.96 -3.16
N ARG A 83 -15.30 10.01 -3.50
CA ARG A 83 -15.81 9.36 -4.72
C ARG A 83 -15.10 9.84 -5.99
N LYS A 84 -14.80 11.15 -6.09
CA LYS A 84 -14.07 11.72 -7.25
C LYS A 84 -12.66 11.13 -7.37
N ALA A 85 -11.94 11.06 -6.26
CA ALA A 85 -10.62 10.48 -6.24
C ALA A 85 -10.60 8.98 -6.57
N ALA A 86 -11.55 8.21 -6.02
CA ALA A 86 -11.74 6.81 -6.39
C ALA A 86 -11.95 6.66 -7.90
N LYS A 87 -12.68 7.59 -8.55
CA LYS A 87 -12.84 7.62 -10.00
C LYS A 87 -11.57 8.03 -10.76
N ASN A 88 -10.69 8.84 -10.19
CA ASN A 88 -9.40 9.15 -10.81
C ASN A 88 -8.52 7.89 -10.87
N PHE A 89 -8.45 7.13 -9.77
CA PHE A 89 -7.77 5.83 -9.76
C PHE A 89 -8.50 4.75 -10.57
N ALA A 90 -9.79 4.93 -10.86
CA ALA A 90 -10.56 4.07 -11.76
C ALA A 90 -10.07 4.07 -13.21
N GLY A 91 -9.13 4.95 -13.58
CA GLY A 91 -8.40 4.83 -14.84
C GLY A 91 -7.73 3.46 -15.02
N LEU A 92 -7.52 2.70 -13.94
CA LEU A 92 -7.01 1.33 -13.97
C LEU A 92 -8.09 0.25 -14.10
N ALA A 93 -9.37 0.59 -13.97
CA ALA A 93 -10.49 -0.36 -13.98
C ALA A 93 -11.22 -0.39 -15.34
N GLY A 94 -11.83 -1.54 -15.66
CA GLY A 94 -12.70 -1.72 -16.81
C GLY A 94 -11.98 -1.92 -18.15
N HIS A 95 -10.66 -2.11 -18.14
CA HIS A 95 -9.88 -2.40 -19.34
C HIS A 95 -9.92 -3.89 -19.65
N LYS A 96 -9.90 -4.20 -20.95
CA LYS A 96 -9.77 -5.58 -21.45
C LYS A 96 -8.32 -5.87 -21.80
N ILE A 97 -7.76 -6.91 -21.20
CA ILE A 97 -6.43 -7.43 -21.51
C ILE A 97 -6.62 -8.90 -21.90
N GLY A 98 -6.67 -9.16 -23.20
CA GLY A 98 -7.20 -10.41 -23.73
C GLY A 98 -8.61 -10.67 -23.20
N ASN A 99 -8.82 -11.84 -22.61
CA ASN A 99 -10.12 -12.24 -22.04
C ASN A 99 -10.37 -11.68 -20.62
N LEU A 100 -9.36 -11.06 -20.00
CA LEU A 100 -9.44 -10.57 -18.63
C LEU A 100 -9.97 -9.14 -18.57
N GLU A 101 -10.71 -8.81 -17.50
CA GLU A 101 -11.14 -7.44 -17.17
C GLU A 101 -10.39 -6.93 -15.94
N THR A 102 -9.82 -5.73 -16.00
CA THR A 102 -9.26 -5.09 -14.81
C THR A 102 -10.34 -4.56 -13.88
N ILE A 103 -10.18 -4.78 -12.58
CA ILE A 103 -10.96 -4.12 -11.54
C ILE A 103 -10.03 -3.40 -10.58
N TRP A 104 -10.47 -2.25 -10.09
CA TRP A 104 -9.76 -1.51 -9.05
C TRP A 104 -10.55 -1.65 -7.75
N TRP A 105 -9.98 -2.32 -6.74
CA TRP A 105 -10.65 -2.61 -5.48
C TRP A 105 -10.05 -1.81 -4.34
N TYR A 106 -10.88 -0.98 -3.70
CA TYR A 106 -10.48 -0.13 -2.58
C TYR A 106 -10.51 -0.90 -1.26
N ASN A 107 -9.34 -1.00 -0.63
CA ASN A 107 -9.16 -1.68 0.63
C ASN A 107 -9.56 -0.80 1.82
N ASP A 108 -10.84 -0.72 2.10
CA ASP A 108 -11.35 -0.10 3.34
C ASP A 108 -11.18 -1.03 4.56
N GLU A 109 -10.84 -2.31 4.37
CA GLU A 109 -10.79 -3.29 5.45
C GLU A 109 -9.58 -3.11 6.37
N ILE A 110 -8.50 -2.51 5.88
CA ILE A 110 -7.28 -2.16 6.65
C ILE A 110 -7.54 -1.15 7.77
N LYS A 111 -8.71 -0.48 7.80
CA LYS A 111 -9.09 0.39 8.93
C LYS A 111 -9.33 -0.38 10.23
N LYS A 112 -9.56 -1.69 10.13
CA LYS A 112 -9.81 -2.57 11.27
C LYS A 112 -8.53 -3.12 11.90
N ALA A 113 -7.38 -2.90 11.28
CA ALA A 113 -6.11 -3.46 11.73
C ALA A 113 -5.68 -2.95 13.12
N GLY A 114 -6.08 -1.73 13.52
CA GLY A 114 -5.72 -1.13 14.81
C GLY A 114 -4.21 -0.89 14.98
N GLY A 115 -3.79 -0.58 16.21
CA GLY A 115 -2.38 -0.35 16.59
C GLY A 115 -2.11 1.07 17.09
N GLY A 116 -1.09 1.22 17.94
CA GLY A 116 -0.76 2.47 18.65
C GLY A 116 -0.02 3.51 17.80
N GLY A 117 -0.19 3.52 16.48
CA GLY A 117 0.67 4.34 15.61
C GLY A 117 2.15 4.00 15.86
N ASN A 118 2.98 4.99 16.19
CA ASN A 118 4.40 4.78 16.52
C ASN A 118 4.68 4.62 18.02
N GLU A 119 3.65 4.71 18.87
CA GLU A 119 3.77 4.59 20.33
C GLU A 119 4.49 3.32 20.80
N PRO A 120 4.28 2.13 20.17
CA PRO A 120 4.99 0.92 20.57
C PRO A 120 6.52 1.03 20.54
N PHE A 121 7.08 1.95 19.75
CA PHE A 121 8.52 2.15 19.63
C PHE A 121 9.10 3.16 20.62
N TRP A 122 8.27 3.96 21.30
CA TRP A 122 8.74 4.98 22.25
C TRP A 122 9.50 4.35 23.42
N VAL A 123 9.05 3.18 23.89
CA VAL A 123 9.72 2.41 24.95
C VAL A 123 11.05 1.79 24.51
N CYS A 124 11.31 1.73 23.20
CA CYS A 124 12.54 1.17 22.64
C CYS A 124 13.62 2.24 22.37
N ASN A 125 13.36 3.51 22.75
CA ASN A 125 14.27 4.66 22.55
C ASN A 125 14.80 4.79 21.12
N GLU A 126 13.90 4.66 20.13
CA GLU A 126 14.24 4.74 18.71
C GLU A 126 14.71 6.14 18.28
N SER A 127 14.44 7.18 19.08
CA SER A 127 14.80 8.58 18.83
C SER A 127 16.20 8.99 19.30
N ALA A 128 16.92 8.14 20.07
CA ALA A 128 18.26 8.49 20.60
C ALA A 128 19.41 8.27 19.61
N TRP A 129 19.14 7.80 18.40
CA TRP A 129 20.17 7.48 17.42
C TRP A 129 20.11 8.53 16.32
N MET A 130 21.18 9.32 16.17
CA MET A 130 21.25 10.58 15.41
C MET A 130 22.34 10.56 14.33
N LEU A 131 22.72 9.38 13.80
CA LEU A 131 23.72 9.30 12.74
C LEU A 131 23.31 8.34 11.62
N ASP A 132 23.51 8.81 10.39
CA ASP A 132 23.40 8.06 9.15
C ASP A 132 24.42 6.91 9.14
N GLY A 133 23.98 5.72 9.54
CA GLY A 133 24.83 4.53 9.62
C GLY A 133 24.15 3.31 9.00
N LYS A 134 24.95 2.47 8.36
CA LYS A 134 24.52 1.19 7.79
C LYS A 134 24.08 0.23 8.91
N VAL A 135 23.44 -0.89 8.54
CA VAL A 135 22.99 -1.94 9.49
C VAL A 135 24.16 -2.53 10.30
N GLU A 136 25.37 -2.51 9.73
CA GLU A 136 26.64 -2.90 10.36
C GLU A 136 27.14 -1.90 11.42
N ASP A 137 26.71 -0.63 11.35
CA ASP A 137 27.03 0.42 12.32
C ASP A 137 26.02 0.47 13.48
N GLN A 138 24.93 -0.31 13.40
CA GLN A 138 24.01 -0.53 14.51
C GLN A 138 24.64 -1.57 15.43
N PRO A 139 24.90 -1.25 16.71
CA PRO A 139 25.62 -2.19 17.55
C PRO A 139 24.77 -3.46 17.71
N GLN A 140 25.27 -4.57 17.17
CA GLN A 140 24.69 -5.91 17.36
C GLN A 140 24.56 -6.24 18.87
N ASN A 141 25.31 -5.49 19.70
CA ASN A 141 25.50 -5.71 21.13
C ASN A 141 25.09 -4.51 22.02
N VAL A 142 24.45 -3.43 21.51
CA VAL A 142 23.82 -2.45 22.44
C VAL A 142 22.52 -3.04 22.99
N GLY A 143 22.71 -3.79 24.07
CA GLY A 143 21.69 -4.41 24.88
C GLY A 143 21.12 -5.67 24.24
N LYS A 144 21.21 -6.79 24.96
CA LYS A 144 20.49 -8.07 24.73
C LYS A 144 18.96 -7.91 24.57
N HIS A 145 18.46 -6.68 24.61
CA HIS A 145 17.07 -6.25 24.70
C HIS A 145 16.62 -5.29 23.58
N TYR A 146 17.52 -4.65 22.79
CA TYR A 146 17.09 -3.67 21.76
C TYR A 146 16.25 -4.32 20.66
N TRP A 147 16.81 -5.30 19.94
CA TRP A 147 16.05 -6.05 18.94
C TRP A 147 14.88 -6.83 19.52
N LYS A 148 15.00 -7.30 20.77
CA LYS A 148 13.87 -7.91 21.51
C LYS A 148 12.74 -6.90 21.73
N CYS A 149 13.06 -5.63 22.03
CA CYS A 149 12.10 -4.54 22.16
C CYS A 149 11.50 -4.17 20.81
N ILE A 150 12.34 -3.95 19.78
CA ILE A 150 11.90 -3.61 18.42
C ILE A 150 10.97 -4.69 17.86
N ASN A 151 11.33 -5.97 17.98
CA ASN A 151 10.48 -7.08 17.52
C ASN A 151 9.14 -7.14 18.26
N LYS A 152 9.13 -6.84 19.57
CA LYS A 152 7.89 -6.71 20.34
C LYS A 152 7.07 -5.48 19.91
N ALA A 153 7.72 -4.36 19.58
CA ALA A 153 7.05 -3.15 19.11
C ALA A 153 6.42 -3.34 17.72
N ILE A 154 7.09 -4.09 16.83
CA ILE A 154 6.60 -4.39 15.47
C ILE A 154 5.24 -5.09 15.52
N SER A 155 5.01 -6.06 16.42
CA SER A 155 3.72 -6.76 16.49
C SER A 155 2.56 -5.84 16.88
N GLU A 156 2.84 -4.75 17.61
CA GLU A 156 1.84 -3.75 18.00
C GLU A 156 1.76 -2.56 17.05
N TRP A 157 2.66 -2.49 16.07
CA TRP A 157 2.75 -1.40 15.12
C TRP A 157 1.56 -1.39 14.16
N ASN A 158 0.89 -0.23 14.02
CA ASN A 158 -0.22 -0.10 13.08
C ASN A 158 0.20 -0.39 11.62
N ALA A 159 1.43 -0.06 11.21
CA ALA A 159 1.90 -0.40 9.86
C ALA A 159 1.99 -1.92 9.64
N GLU A 160 2.47 -2.66 10.64
CA GLU A 160 2.54 -4.12 10.57
C GLU A 160 1.16 -4.75 10.51
N LYS A 161 0.25 -4.35 11.41
CA LYS A 161 -1.12 -4.88 11.43
C LYS A 161 -1.87 -4.60 10.11
N ARG A 162 -1.67 -3.42 9.51
CA ARG A 162 -2.26 -3.06 8.20
C ARG A 162 -1.69 -3.89 7.06
N TYR A 163 -0.38 -4.14 7.07
CA TYR A 163 0.24 -5.04 6.12
C TYR A 163 -0.32 -6.46 6.24
N GLN A 164 -0.42 -7.02 7.45
CA GLN A 164 -1.02 -8.35 7.68
C GLN A 164 -2.47 -8.41 7.18
N LYS A 165 -3.24 -7.33 7.36
CA LYS A 165 -4.59 -7.24 6.80
C LYS A 165 -4.59 -7.20 5.27
N THR A 166 -3.57 -6.63 4.64
CA THR A 166 -3.39 -6.68 3.18
C THR A 166 -3.11 -8.11 2.70
N VAL A 167 -2.25 -8.85 3.41
CA VAL A 167 -2.00 -10.28 3.13
C VAL A 167 -3.30 -11.08 3.20
N GLU A 168 -4.11 -10.86 4.24
CA GLU A 168 -5.42 -11.51 4.39
C GLU A 168 -6.36 -11.20 3.20
N VAL A 169 -6.45 -9.93 2.79
CA VAL A 169 -7.28 -9.51 1.65
C VAL A 169 -6.84 -10.20 0.35
N VAL A 170 -5.53 -10.29 0.09
CA VAL A 170 -5.00 -10.97 -1.10
C VAL A 170 -5.38 -12.46 -1.07
N LYS A 171 -5.17 -13.14 0.06
CA LYS A 171 -5.56 -14.54 0.24
C LYS A 171 -7.06 -14.75 0.05
N ASN A 172 -7.89 -13.80 0.46
CA ASN A 172 -9.34 -13.86 0.21
C ASN A 172 -9.69 -13.78 -1.28
N PHE A 173 -9.01 -12.96 -2.07
CA PHE A 173 -9.21 -12.92 -3.53
C PHE A 173 -8.75 -14.21 -4.22
N ILE A 174 -7.62 -14.78 -3.79
CA ILE A 174 -7.15 -16.08 -4.28
C ILE A 174 -8.20 -17.15 -3.98
N LYS A 175 -8.70 -17.20 -2.74
CA LYS A 175 -9.79 -18.12 -2.32
C LYS A 175 -11.09 -17.88 -3.11
N ALA A 176 -11.35 -16.66 -3.54
CA ALA A 176 -12.49 -16.33 -4.39
C ALA A 176 -12.32 -16.77 -5.86
N GLY A 177 -11.15 -17.30 -6.25
CA GLY A 177 -10.87 -17.84 -7.57
C GLY A 177 -10.05 -16.91 -8.47
N VAL A 178 -9.46 -15.84 -7.95
CA VAL A 178 -8.53 -14.98 -8.72
C VAL A 178 -7.14 -15.63 -8.72
N PRO A 179 -6.55 -15.95 -9.88
CA PRO A 179 -5.18 -16.45 -9.94
C PRO A 179 -4.18 -15.45 -9.33
N PRO A 180 -3.17 -15.88 -8.56
CA PRO A 180 -2.18 -14.98 -7.96
C PRO A 180 -1.52 -14.03 -8.98
N LYS A 181 -1.18 -14.55 -10.17
CA LYS A 181 -0.61 -13.75 -11.28
C LYS A 181 -1.58 -12.78 -11.93
N GLN A 182 -2.82 -12.66 -11.45
CA GLN A 182 -3.79 -11.65 -11.84
C GLN A 182 -4.06 -10.63 -10.72
N ILE A 183 -3.32 -10.69 -9.60
CA ILE A 183 -3.47 -9.77 -8.47
C ILE A 183 -2.32 -8.77 -8.47
N PHE A 184 -2.64 -7.49 -8.39
CA PHE A 184 -1.69 -6.41 -8.16
C PHE A 184 -2.03 -5.74 -6.85
N VAL A 185 -1.01 -5.39 -6.06
CA VAL A 185 -1.20 -4.60 -4.84
C VAL A 185 -0.62 -3.21 -5.08
N SER A 186 -1.40 -2.19 -4.77
CA SER A 186 -1.09 -0.81 -4.99
C SER A 186 -1.48 0.01 -3.76
N GLY A 187 -0.96 1.22 -3.65
CA GLY A 187 -1.36 2.13 -2.60
C GLY A 187 -0.51 3.38 -2.53
N VAL A 188 -0.97 4.34 -1.76
CA VAL A 188 -0.28 5.63 -1.55
C VAL A 188 0.30 5.74 -0.14
N SER A 189 1.47 6.39 0.02
CA SER A 189 2.05 6.64 1.35
C SER A 189 2.22 5.33 2.12
N ALA A 190 1.64 5.17 3.31
CA ALA A 190 1.67 3.92 4.07
C ALA A 190 1.14 2.72 3.27
N GLY A 191 0.09 2.92 2.45
CA GLY A 191 -0.43 1.87 1.58
C GLY A 191 0.51 1.48 0.45
N GLY A 192 1.38 2.40 0.00
CA GLY A 192 2.45 2.09 -0.94
C GLY A 192 3.53 1.22 -0.30
N VAL A 193 3.80 1.42 0.99
CA VAL A 193 4.71 0.55 1.75
C VAL A 193 4.14 -0.86 1.86
N ASP A 194 2.85 -0.98 2.16
CA ASP A 194 2.17 -2.28 2.18
C ASP A 194 2.32 -3.02 0.84
N ALA A 195 2.21 -2.29 -0.28
CA ALA A 195 2.42 -2.86 -1.62
C ALA A 195 3.85 -3.35 -1.84
N ILE A 196 4.86 -2.56 -1.46
CA ILE A 196 6.28 -2.96 -1.54
C ILE A 196 6.51 -4.25 -0.75
N ARG A 197 6.01 -4.30 0.48
CA ARG A 197 6.17 -5.46 1.36
C ARG A 197 5.49 -6.70 0.82
N MET A 198 4.35 -6.55 0.14
CA MET A 198 3.69 -7.67 -0.54
C MET A 198 4.58 -8.24 -1.65
N ALA A 199 5.22 -7.39 -2.46
CA ALA A 199 6.13 -7.86 -3.49
C ALA A 199 7.41 -8.50 -2.93
N ALA A 200 7.92 -8.00 -1.80
CA ALA A 200 9.14 -8.53 -1.18
C ALA A 200 8.91 -9.87 -0.46
N ASN A 201 7.84 -9.98 0.32
CA ASN A 201 7.63 -11.13 1.22
C ASN A 201 6.65 -12.17 0.66
N HIS A 202 5.82 -11.81 -0.32
CA HIS A 202 4.80 -12.70 -0.91
C HIS A 202 4.74 -12.59 -2.45
N PRO A 203 5.88 -12.70 -3.18
CA PRO A 203 5.90 -12.63 -4.65
C PRO A 203 5.14 -13.80 -5.32
N ASP A 204 4.85 -14.86 -4.58
CA ASP A 204 4.04 -16.00 -4.99
C ASP A 204 2.53 -15.70 -5.00
N LEU A 205 2.08 -14.75 -4.16
CA LEU A 205 0.66 -14.42 -3.99
C LEU A 205 0.17 -13.32 -4.93
N ILE A 206 1.08 -12.60 -5.60
CA ILE A 206 0.75 -11.48 -6.48
C ILE A 206 1.52 -11.55 -7.80
N ASN A 207 1.10 -10.73 -8.77
CA ASN A 207 1.85 -10.48 -9.99
C ASN A 207 2.97 -9.46 -9.72
N ALA A 208 2.60 -8.25 -9.28
CA ALA A 208 3.52 -7.17 -8.99
C ALA A 208 2.89 -6.12 -8.05
N ALA A 209 3.74 -5.29 -7.46
CA ALA A 209 3.32 -4.11 -6.70
C ALA A 209 3.33 -2.82 -7.52
N ILE A 210 2.45 -1.88 -7.19
CA ILE A 210 2.39 -0.53 -7.78
C ILE A 210 2.31 0.53 -6.66
N PRO A 211 3.43 0.80 -5.96
CA PRO A 211 3.45 1.79 -4.90
C PRO A 211 3.51 3.22 -5.44
N PHE A 212 2.66 4.10 -4.90
CA PHE A 212 2.64 5.53 -5.16
C PHE A 212 3.18 6.29 -3.95
N HIS A 213 4.26 7.06 -4.10
CA HIS A 213 4.86 7.86 -3.03
C HIS A 213 4.91 7.13 -1.67
N PRO A 214 5.51 5.93 -1.60
CA PRO A 214 5.49 5.13 -0.40
C PRO A 214 6.22 5.86 0.74
N ALA A 215 5.51 6.08 1.85
CA ALA A 215 6.00 6.89 2.96
C ALA A 215 5.39 6.40 4.27
N ASN A 216 6.20 5.73 5.11
CA ASN A 216 5.85 5.30 6.48
C ASN A 216 7.04 4.72 7.27
N TRP A 217 8.29 5.10 6.94
CA TRP A 217 9.48 4.24 7.16
C TRP A 217 10.25 4.53 8.46
N GLY A 218 9.62 5.21 9.43
CA GLY A 218 10.36 5.83 10.51
C GLY A 218 11.14 7.05 10.01
N TYR A 219 11.45 7.98 10.91
CA TYR A 219 12.11 9.23 10.55
C TYR A 219 13.63 9.09 10.42
N HIS A 220 14.22 8.05 11.01
CA HIS A 220 15.66 7.93 11.16
C HIS A 220 16.29 6.91 10.19
N PRO A 221 17.32 7.29 9.41
CA PRO A 221 18.02 6.40 8.48
C PRO A 221 18.64 5.16 9.13
N ALA A 222 18.98 5.21 10.42
CA ALA A 222 19.45 4.05 11.20
C ALA A 222 18.41 3.53 12.24
N GLY A 223 17.12 3.86 12.09
CA GLY A 223 16.09 3.42 13.03
C GLY A 223 15.66 1.96 12.83
N GLY A 224 15.32 1.27 13.92
CA GLY A 224 14.88 -0.13 13.88
C GLY A 224 13.69 -0.40 12.94
N ARG A 225 12.76 0.56 12.77
CA ARG A 225 11.68 0.46 11.77
C ARG A 225 12.19 0.41 10.32
N ARG A 226 13.18 1.25 9.98
CA ARG A 226 13.78 1.25 8.64
C ARG A 226 14.57 -0.02 8.41
N THR A 227 15.40 -0.43 9.37
CA THR A 227 16.18 -1.67 9.28
C THR A 227 15.27 -2.87 9.02
N PHE A 228 14.17 -3.01 9.78
CA PHE A 228 13.18 -4.07 9.57
C PHE A 228 12.64 -4.13 8.13
N PHE A 229 12.32 -2.98 7.52
CA PHE A 229 11.87 -2.94 6.13
C PHE A 229 12.98 -3.22 5.12
N ILE A 230 14.16 -2.64 5.33
CA ILE A 230 15.31 -2.85 4.43
C ILE A 230 15.74 -4.32 4.44
N ASP A 231 15.70 -4.99 5.59
CA ASP A 231 16.04 -6.40 5.69
C ASP A 231 15.03 -7.29 4.95
N GLN A 232 13.73 -6.96 5.00
CA GLN A 232 12.74 -7.64 4.14
C GLN A 232 13.07 -7.49 2.65
N MET A 233 13.49 -6.30 2.23
CA MET A 233 13.86 -6.06 0.83
C MET A 233 15.15 -6.78 0.42
N LYS A 234 16.16 -6.80 1.29
CA LYS A 234 17.44 -7.48 1.05
C LYS A 234 17.30 -9.00 0.99
N ASN A 235 16.36 -9.56 1.75
CA ASN A 235 16.11 -10.99 1.81
C ASN A 235 15.14 -11.47 0.71
N ALA A 236 14.57 -10.56 -0.09
CA ALA A 236 13.69 -10.95 -1.18
C ALA A 236 14.49 -11.51 -2.36
N GLU A 237 14.17 -12.73 -2.79
CA GLU A 237 14.81 -13.35 -3.97
C GLU A 237 14.50 -12.59 -5.26
N ARG A 238 13.30 -12.03 -5.35
CA ARG A 238 12.81 -11.25 -6.48
C ARG A 238 11.76 -10.25 -6.01
N VAL A 239 11.79 -9.06 -6.60
CA VAL A 239 10.75 -8.06 -6.35
C VAL A 239 10.25 -7.48 -7.67
N ASP A 240 9.01 -7.81 -8.02
CA ASP A 240 8.31 -7.25 -9.19
C ASP A 240 7.50 -6.03 -8.75
N MET A 241 7.92 -4.83 -9.18
CA MET A 241 7.20 -3.60 -8.87
C MET A 241 7.33 -2.52 -9.95
N LEU A 242 6.26 -1.74 -10.13
CA LEU A 242 6.30 -0.44 -10.80
C LEU A 242 6.28 0.66 -9.75
N TYR A 243 7.46 1.17 -9.41
CA TYR A 243 7.61 2.19 -8.37
C TYR A 243 7.32 3.58 -8.91
N ILE A 244 6.35 4.28 -8.31
CA ILE A 244 5.93 5.61 -8.74
C ILE A 244 6.16 6.61 -7.62
N ASN A 245 7.07 7.55 -7.86
CA ASN A 245 7.35 8.65 -6.96
C ASN A 245 7.52 9.91 -7.81
N SER A 246 6.73 10.96 -7.54
CA SER A 246 6.99 12.29 -8.08
C SER A 246 7.73 13.13 -7.04
N ASN A 247 8.96 13.53 -7.36
CA ASN A 247 9.57 14.67 -6.72
C ASN A 247 8.91 15.89 -7.37
N ALA A 248 7.88 16.44 -6.73
CA ALA A 248 7.34 17.75 -7.05
C ALA A 248 7.61 18.67 -5.86
#